data_AF-A0A1B6JUN6-F1
#
_entry.id   AF-A0A1B6JUN6-F1
#
_cell.length_a   1.000
_cell.length_b   1.000
_cell.length_c   1.000
_cell.angle_alpha   90.00
_cell.angle_beta   90.00
_cell.angle_gamma   90.00
#
_symmetry.space_group_name_H-M   'P 1'
#
loop_
_entity.id
_entity.type
_entity.pdbx_description
1 polymer ?
#
loop_
_entity_poly.entity_id
_entity_poly.type
_entity_poly.pdbx_seq_one_letter_code
_entity_poly.pdbx_strand_id
1 'polypeptide(L)'
;MAYNSQSHESTGYSPYELIFGRKMEVPMEADLKITDETDIYDNHIETLREKLQEAYKETAVLKARARGLNESQYNKKAKSTKFREGQFVLLHVPSIGRH
;
A
#
# COMPACT_ATOMS: atom_id res chain seq x y z
N MET A 1 -1.70 -0.55 17.34
CA MET A 1 -2.49 -0.13 16.16
C MET A 1 -1.73 0.93 15.33
N ALA A 2 -0.43 0.75 15.05
CA ALA A 2 0.36 1.75 14.29
C ALA A 2 0.35 1.48 12.77
N TYR A 3 0.38 0.20 12.38
CA TYR A 3 0.43 -0.18 10.96
C TYR A 3 -0.83 0.21 10.17
N ASN A 4 -2.02 0.09 10.77
CA ASN A 4 -3.28 0.37 10.08
C ASN A 4 -3.62 1.87 9.99
N SER A 5 -3.07 2.69 10.89
CA SER A 5 -3.33 4.13 10.94
C SER A 5 -2.29 4.95 10.19
N GLN A 6 -1.09 4.41 9.98
CA GLN A 6 0.00 5.13 9.34
C GLN A 6 -0.10 5.03 7.82
N SER A 7 -0.06 6.18 7.15
CA SER A 7 0.04 6.25 5.69
C SER A 7 1.33 5.62 5.21
N HIS A 8 1.24 4.80 4.16
CA HIS A 8 2.41 4.20 3.55
C HIS A 8 3.00 5.13 2.48
N GLU A 9 4.30 5.35 2.50
CA GLU A 9 4.98 6.35 1.64
C GLU A 9 4.74 6.12 0.14
N SER A 10 4.67 4.85 -0.30
CA SER A 10 4.44 4.53 -1.72
C SER A 10 2.98 4.72 -2.18
N THR A 11 2.03 4.77 -1.26
CA THR A 11 0.60 4.86 -1.57
C THR A 11 -0.04 6.16 -1.11
N GLY A 12 0.53 6.86 -0.14
CA GLY A 12 -0.05 8.07 0.47
C GLY A 12 -1.18 7.81 1.47
N TYR A 13 -1.86 6.67 1.36
CA TYR A 13 -2.95 6.26 2.23
C TYR A 13 -2.53 5.20 3.26
N SER A 14 -3.23 5.18 4.39
CA SER A 14 -3.14 4.10 5.38
C SER A 14 -3.93 2.86 4.92
N PRO A 15 -3.58 1.65 5.39
CA PRO A 15 -4.36 0.44 5.09
C PRO A 15 -5.84 0.58 5.47
N TYR A 16 -6.14 1.29 6.57
CA TYR A 16 -7.51 1.51 7.02
C TYR A 16 -8.31 2.38 6.03
N GLU A 17 -7.73 3.46 5.53
CA GLU A 17 -8.40 4.34 4.55
C GLU A 17 -8.75 3.60 3.26
N LEU A 18 -7.89 2.69 2.79
CA LEU A 18 -8.16 1.91 1.58
C LEU A 18 -9.28 0.87 1.77
N ILE A 19 -9.48 0.38 2.99
CA ILE A 19 -10.51 -0.60 3.29
C ILE A 19 -11.85 0.08 3.60
N PHE A 20 -11.82 1.16 4.37
CA PHE A 20 -13.03 1.76 4.96
C PHE A 20 -13.40 3.11 4.34
N GLY A 21 -12.60 3.65 3.42
CA GLY A 21 -12.90 4.92 2.72
C GLY A 21 -12.94 6.15 3.64
N ARG A 22 -12.46 6.00 4.87
CA ARG A 22 -12.37 7.06 5.87
C ARG A 22 -11.09 6.92 6.68
N LYS A 23 -10.64 8.03 7.25
CA LYS A 23 -9.47 8.04 8.13
C LYS A 23 -9.79 7.30 9.42
N MET A 24 -8.79 6.63 9.99
CA MET A 24 -8.95 6.01 11.31
C MET A 24 -9.06 7.14 12.34
N GLU A 25 -10.23 7.26 12.96
CA GLU A 25 -10.46 8.15 14.09
C GLU A 25 -10.20 7.39 15.38
N VAL A 26 -9.42 8.00 16.28
CA VAL A 26 -9.17 7.45 17.61
C VAL A 26 -10.27 8.02 18.51
N PRO A 27 -11.05 7.19 19.22
CA PRO A 27 -12.11 7.69 20.08
C PRO A 27 -11.52 8.60 21.15
N MET A 28 -11.98 9.85 21.19
CA MET A 28 -11.63 10.84 22.20
C MET A 28 -12.72 10.87 23.28
N GLU A 29 -12.40 11.33 24.49
CA GLU A 29 -13.39 11.46 25.58
C GLU A 29 -14.59 12.33 25.20
N ALA A 30 -14.43 13.24 24.24
CA ALA A 30 -15.51 14.07 23.69
C ALA A 30 -16.57 13.27 22.90
N ASP A 31 -16.17 12.16 22.26
CA ASP A 31 -17.02 11.32 21.41
C ASP A 31 -17.95 10.40 22.23
N LEU A 32 -17.72 10.31 23.55
CA LEU A 32 -18.54 9.51 24.47
C LEU A 32 -19.87 10.18 24.82
N LYS A 33 -20.08 11.42 24.39
CA LYS A 33 -21.35 12.13 24.58
C LYS A 33 -22.30 11.73 23.45
N ILE A 34 -23.29 10.90 23.79
CA ILE A 34 -24.34 10.49 22.87
C ILE A 34 -25.22 11.71 22.60
N THR A 35 -25.21 12.17 21.35
CA THR A 35 -26.16 13.19 20.86
C THR A 35 -27.23 12.45 20.05
N ASP A 36 -28.51 12.71 20.33
CA ASP A 36 -29.67 12.06 19.66
C ASP A 36 -29.90 12.54 18.20
N GLU A 37 -28.85 13.00 17.53
CA GLU A 37 -28.94 13.44 16.14
C GLU A 37 -28.98 12.23 15.22
N THR A 38 -30.20 11.83 14.86
CA THR A 38 -30.46 10.84 13.80
C THR A 38 -30.17 11.47 12.45
N ASP A 39 -28.88 11.51 12.08
CA ASP A 39 -28.48 11.93 10.75
C ASP A 39 -29.03 10.96 9.70
N ILE A 40 -29.69 11.52 8.69
CA ILE A 40 -30.38 10.78 7.64
C ILE A 40 -29.33 10.15 6.72
N TYR A 41 -29.16 8.82 6.85
CA TYR A 41 -28.13 7.99 6.19
C TYR A 41 -28.29 7.83 4.66
N ASP A 42 -29.20 8.56 4.01
CA ASP A 42 -29.67 8.24 2.66
C ASP A 42 -28.58 8.28 1.56
N ASN A 43 -27.46 9.00 1.79
CA ASN A 43 -26.36 9.11 0.81
C ASN A 43 -25.00 8.58 1.32
N HIS A 44 -24.96 7.93 2.48
CA HIS A 44 -23.68 7.49 3.08
C HIS A 44 -22.96 6.45 2.21
N ILE A 45 -23.71 5.52 1.59
CA ILE A 45 -23.13 4.44 0.78
C ILE A 45 -22.55 4.97 -0.53
N GLU A 46 -23.26 5.85 -1.22
CA GLU A 46 -22.78 6.43 -2.49
C GLU A 46 -21.55 7.30 -2.27
N THR A 47 -21.56 8.17 -1.26
CA THR A 47 -20.38 8.98 -0.93
C THR A 47 -19.18 8.14 -0.51
N LEU A 48 -19.41 7.03 0.22
CA LEU A 48 -18.34 6.08 0.56
C LEU A 48 -17.76 5.41 -0.69
N ARG A 49 -18.62 5.01 -1.63
CA ARG A 49 -18.21 4.39 -2.88
C ARG A 49 -17.36 5.33 -3.73
N GLU A 50 -17.80 6.57 -3.90
CA GLU A 50 -17.06 7.59 -4.65
C GLU A 50 -15.67 7.83 -4.05
N LYS A 51 -15.59 8.02 -2.72
CA LYS A 51 -14.32 8.21 -2.00
C LYS A 51 -13.36 7.03 -2.19
N LEU A 52 -13.86 5.81 -2.10
CA LEU A 52 -13.03 4.62 -2.33
C LEU A 52 -12.52 4.57 -3.78
N GLN A 53 -13.38 4.83 -4.76
CA GLN A 53 -13.00 4.82 -6.17
C GLN A 53 -11.89 5.84 -6.47
N GLU A 54 -12.02 7.05 -5.92
CA GLU A 54 -11.01 8.11 -6.05
C GLU A 54 -9.70 7.71 -5.38
N ALA A 55 -9.73 7.25 -4.12
CA ALA A 55 -8.55 6.82 -3.40
C ALA A 55 -7.81 5.68 -4.13
N TYR A 56 -8.54 4.67 -4.62
CA TYR A 56 -7.94 3.57 -5.38
C TYR A 56 -7.29 4.05 -6.68
N LYS A 57 -7.91 5.00 -7.39
CA LYS A 57 -7.35 5.59 -8.61
C LYS A 57 -6.04 6.31 -8.32
N GLU A 58 -6.00 7.13 -7.28
CA GLU A 58 -4.78 7.85 -6.87
C GLU A 58 -3.67 6.88 -6.43
N THR A 59 -4.02 5.89 -5.61
CA THR A 59 -3.04 4.90 -5.14
C THR A 59 -2.43 4.09 -6.28
N ALA A 60 -3.20 3.77 -7.33
CA ALA A 60 -2.68 3.04 -8.47
C ALA A 60 -1.58 3.83 -9.20
N VAL A 61 -1.79 5.14 -9.37
CA VAL A 61 -0.79 6.05 -9.98
C VAL A 61 0.47 6.13 -9.11
N LEU A 62 0.30 6.34 -7.80
CA LEU A 62 1.43 6.43 -6.86
C LEU A 62 2.21 5.11 -6.78
N LYS A 63 1.52 3.96 -6.72
CA LYS A 63 2.13 2.63 -6.75
C LYS A 63 2.95 2.41 -8.01
N ALA A 64 2.42 2.79 -9.18
CA ALA A 64 3.15 2.66 -10.43
C ALA A 64 4.44 3.51 -10.43
N ARG A 65 4.35 4.75 -9.95
CA ARG A 65 5.52 5.64 -9.80
C ARG A 65 6.55 5.05 -8.83
N ALA A 66 6.13 4.63 -7.65
CA ALA A 66 7.01 4.04 -6.63
C ALA A 66 7.67 2.76 -7.14
N ARG A 67 6.93 1.92 -7.88
CA ARG A 67 7.47 0.72 -8.54
C ARG A 67 8.59 1.09 -9.50
N GLY A 68 8.38 2.08 -10.38
CA GLY A 68 9.41 2.50 -11.34
C GLY A 68 10.67 3.04 -10.65
N LEU A 69 10.51 3.81 -9.57
CA LEU A 69 11.64 4.28 -8.77
C LEU A 69 12.38 3.10 -8.13
N ASN A 70 11.66 2.19 -7.47
CA ASN A 70 12.25 1.03 -6.81
C ASN A 70 12.97 0.11 -7.81
N GLU A 71 12.37 -0.13 -8.97
CA GLU A 71 12.98 -0.90 -10.06
C GLU A 71 14.26 -0.23 -10.56
N SER A 72 14.21 1.07 -10.82
CA SER A 72 15.41 1.81 -11.24
C SER A 72 16.53 1.70 -10.20
N GLN A 73 16.21 1.88 -8.91
CA GLN A 73 17.15 1.81 -7.80
C GLN A 73 17.75 0.42 -7.65
N TYR A 74 16.92 -0.63 -7.73
CA TYR A 74 17.35 -2.01 -7.68
C TYR A 74 18.28 -2.36 -8.86
N ASN A 75 17.88 -1.93 -10.06
CA ASN A 75 18.61 -2.21 -11.29
C ASN A 75 19.91 -1.39 -11.45
N LYS A 76 20.17 -0.36 -10.62
CA LYS A 76 21.41 0.45 -10.70
C LYS A 76 22.70 -0.36 -10.67
N LYS A 77 22.71 -1.50 -9.97
CA LYS A 77 23.88 -2.37 -9.85
C LYS A 77 23.72 -3.69 -10.62
N ALA A 78 22.64 -3.84 -11.39
CA ALA A 78 22.39 -5.05 -12.16
C ALA A 78 23.45 -5.17 -13.28
N LYS A 79 24.18 -6.28 -13.26
CA LYS A 79 25.14 -6.60 -14.33
C LYS A 79 24.40 -7.33 -15.45
N SER A 80 24.32 -6.72 -16.63
CA SER A 80 23.86 -7.41 -17.84
C SER A 80 24.97 -8.35 -18.30
N THR A 81 24.85 -9.62 -17.92
CA THR A 81 25.84 -10.65 -18.27
C THR A 81 25.27 -11.46 -19.43
N LYS A 82 25.94 -11.41 -20.59
CA LYS A 82 25.57 -12.23 -21.76
C LYS A 82 26.41 -13.51 -21.76
N PHE A 83 25.76 -14.66 -21.75
CA PHE A 83 26.41 -15.95 -21.82
C PHE A 83 26.52 -16.42 -23.28
N ARG A 84 27.57 -17.20 -23.57
CA ARG A 84 27.77 -17.83 -24.88
C ARG A 84 27.76 -19.34 -24.75
N GLU A 85 27.39 -20.03 -25.82
CA GLU A 85 27.47 -21.48 -25.90
C GLU A 85 28.92 -21.94 -25.65
N GLY A 86 29.08 -22.98 -24.81
CA GLY A 86 30.39 -23.49 -24.38
C GLY A 86 31.05 -22.72 -23.23
N GLN A 87 30.44 -21.65 -22.70
CA GLN A 87 30.99 -20.90 -21.57
C GLN A 87 30.77 -21.62 -20.23
N PHE A 88 31.84 -21.82 -19.46
CA PHE A 88 31.74 -22.32 -18.09
C PHE A 88 31.18 -21.23 -17.15
N VAL A 89 30.20 -21.61 -16.33
CA VAL A 89 29.54 -20.73 -15.36
C VAL A 89 29.52 -21.40 -13.99
N LEU A 90 29.59 -20.60 -12.93
CA LEU A 90 29.44 -21.06 -11.56
C LEU A 90 27.96 -21.10 -11.18
N LEU A 91 27.47 -22.27 -10.76
CA LEU A 91 26.12 -22.43 -10.24
C LEU A 91 26.11 -22.14 -8.73
N HIS A 92 25.31 -21.15 -8.32
CA HIS A 92 25.08 -20.90 -6.91
C HIS A 92 24.08 -21.93 -6.35
N VAL A 93 24.56 -22.83 -5.51
CA VAL A 93 23.72 -23.80 -4.78
C VAL A 93 23.60 -23.33 -3.33
N PRO A 94 22.48 -22.68 -2.94
CA PRO A 94 22.30 -22.28 -1.55
C PRO A 94 22.19 -23.53 -0.67
N SER A 95 22.96 -23.57 0.43
CA SER A 95 22.84 -24.64 1.42
C SER A 95 21.50 -24.48 2.14
N ILE A 96 20.58 -25.42 1.94
CA ILE A 96 19.42 -25.57 2.82
C ILE A 96 19.99 -26.02 4.17
N GLY A 97 20.07 -25.11 5.13
CA GLY A 97 20.44 -25.47 6.50
C GLY A 97 19.52 -26.59 6.98
N ARG A 98 20.10 -27.68 7.47
CA ARG A 98 19.32 -28.71 8.18
C ARG A 98 18.86 -28.07 9.49
N HIS A 99 17.55 -27.86 9.61
CA HIS A 99 16.88 -27.73 10.90
C HIS A 99 16.90 -29.07 11.63
#